data_AF-A0A0T6LQX7-F1
#
_entry.id   AF-A0A0T6LQX7-F1
#
_cell.length_a   1.000
_cell.length_b   1.000
_cell.length_c   1.000
_cell.angle_alpha   90.00
_cell.angle_beta   90.00
_cell.angle_gamma   90.00
#
_symmetry.space_group_name_H-M   'P 1'
#
loop_
_entity.id
_entity.type
_entity.pdbx_description
1 polymer ?
#
loop_
_entity_poly.entity_id
_entity_poly.type
_entity_poly.pdbx_seq_one_letter_code
_entity_poly.pdbx_strand_id
1 'polypeptide(L)' 'MYDPATGRTGVLQAILPAEELIADRSTAPGKHVAFLRPEGGGVEWLADATTLQHPDTALLPPP' A
#
# COMPACT_ATOMS: atom_id res chain seq x y z
N MET A 1 -1.60 -0.79 8.13
CA MET A 1 -2.29 -0.26 6.94
C MET A 1 -3.17 -1.33 6.35
N TYR A 2 -4.40 -0.98 6.01
CA TYR A 2 -5.32 -1.85 5.29
C TYR A 2 -5.25 -1.50 3.79
N ASP A 3 -5.08 -2.54 2.97
CA ASP A 3 -5.14 -2.45 1.52
C ASP A 3 -6.51 -2.96 1.03
N PRO A 4 -7.42 -2.08 0.58
CA PRO A 4 -8.75 -2.48 0.12
C PRO A 4 -8.74 -3.27 -1.19
N ALA A 5 -7.68 -3.18 -1.99
CA ALA A 5 -7.61 -3.91 -3.27
C ALA A 5 -7.38 -5.41 -3.03
N THR A 6 -6.64 -5.76 -1.98
CA THR A 6 -6.33 -7.15 -1.63
C THR A 6 -7.08 -7.64 -0.39
N GLY A 7 -7.71 -6.75 0.36
CA GLY A 7 -8.36 -7.05 1.64
C GLY A 7 -7.37 -7.42 2.76
N ARG A 8 -6.09 -7.06 2.61
CA ARG A 8 -5.01 -7.45 3.53
C ARG A 8 -4.61 -6.29 4.42
N THR A 9 -4.21 -6.62 5.64
CA THR A 9 -3.59 -5.67 6.57
C THR A 9 -2.10 -5.98 6.69
N GLY A 10 -1.28 -4.94 6.59
CA GLY A 10 0.17 -5.04 6.72
C GLY A 10 0.80 -3.80 7.34
N VAL A 11 2.04 -3.95 7.79
CA VAL A 11 2.89 -2.86 8.27
C VAL A 11 3.49 -2.14 7.08
N LEU A 12 3.33 -0.81 7.03
CA LEU A 12 3.95 0.02 6.02
C LEU A 12 5.45 0.14 6.31
N GLN A 13 6.26 -0.35 5.38
CA GLN A 13 7.72 -0.33 5.50
C GLN A 13 8.31 0.92 4.85
N ALA A 14 7.85 1.27 3.65
CA ALA A 14 8.31 2.43 2.89
C ALA A 14 7.25 2.89 1.87
N ILE A 15 7.33 4.16 1.48
CA ILE A 15 6.61 4.71 0.33
C ILE A 15 7.66 5.26 -0.63
N LEU A 16 7.63 4.80 -1.88
CA LEU A 16 8.57 5.22 -2.91
C LEU A 16 7.83 5.66 -4.18
N PRO A 17 8.40 6.58 -4.97
CA PRO A 17 7.89 6.89 -6.30
C PRO A 17 7.86 5.62 -7.17
N ALA A 18 6.78 5.40 -7.90
CA ALA A 18 6.65 4.24 -8.76
C ALA A 18 7.72 4.19 -9.87
N GLU A 19 8.19 5.37 -10.30
CA GLU A 19 9.28 5.54 -11.28
C GLU A 19 10.65 5.04 -10.78
N GLU A 20 10.88 5.01 -9.47
CA GLU A 20 12.11 4.48 -8.86
C GLU A 20 12.09 2.95 -8.75
N LEU A 21 10.92 2.33 -8.84
CA LEU A 21 10.71 0.90 -8.61
C LEU A 21 10.55 0.08 -9.88
N ILE A 22 9.89 0.67 -10.87
CA ILE A 22 9.60 0.00 -12.14
C ILE A 22 10.45 0.69 -13.18
N ALA A 23 11.46 -0.01 -13.71
CA ALA A 23 12.23 0.43 -14.88
C ALA A 23 11.39 0.53 -16.17
N ASP A 24 10.06 0.46 -16.05
CA ASP A 24 9.11 0.62 -17.14
C ASP A 24 8.66 2.08 -17.20
N ARG A 25 9.04 2.71 -18.30
CA ARG A 25 8.78 4.12 -18.64
C ARG A 25 7.29 4.44 -18.82
N SER A 26 6.39 3.45 -18.75
CA SER A 26 4.93 3.66 -18.82
C SER A 26 4.29 3.89 -17.45
N THR A 27 5.08 3.84 -16.36
CA THR A 27 4.57 4.15 -15.03
C THR A 27 4.24 5.64 -14.96
N ALA A 28 2.95 5.96 -14.79
CA ALA A 28 2.48 7.34 -14.76
C ALA A 28 3.25 8.14 -13.69
N PRO A 29 3.91 9.26 -14.06
CA PRO A 29 4.67 10.07 -13.12
C PRO A 29 3.77 10.58 -12.00
N GLY A 30 4.27 10.54 -10.76
CA GLY A 30 3.55 11.00 -9.56
C GLY A 30 2.79 9.92 -8.80
N LYS A 31 2.76 8.66 -9.25
CA LYS A 31 2.25 7.54 -8.44
C LYS A 31 3.25 7.15 -7.35
N HIS A 32 2.76 6.99 -6.12
CA HIS A 32 3.55 6.49 -5.00
C HIS A 32 3.10 5.06 -4.67
N VAL A 33 4.08 4.17 -4.50
CA VAL A 33 3.84 2.76 -4.15
C VAL A 33 4.28 2.55 -2.71
N ALA A 34 3.43 1.89 -1.94
CA ALA A 34 3.69 1.50 -0.58
C ALA A 34 4.15 0.04 -0.53
N PHE A 35 5.23 -0.20 0.20
CA PHE A 35 5.71 -1.54 0.55
C PHE A 35 5.07 -1.97 1.85
N LEU A 36 4.33 -3.08 1.81
CA LEU A 36 3.64 -3.65 2.95
C LEU A 36 4.21 -5.01 3.30
N ARG A 37 4.46 -5.21 4.60
CA ARG A 37 4.81 -6.50 5.16
C ARG A 37 3.64 -7.05 5.99
N PRO A 38 3.24 -8.32 5.83
CA PRO A 38 2.22 -8.91 6.68
C PRO A 38 2.68 -8.99 8.15
N GLU A 39 1.80 -8.67 9.09
CA GLU A 39 2.10 -8.67 10.53
C GLU A 39 2.44 -10.07 11.06
N GLY A 40 1.79 -11.11 10.55
CA GLY A 40 2.04 -12.50 10.93
C GLY A 40 3.25 -13.15 10.25
N GLY A 41 4.05 -12.38 9.52
CA GLY A 41 5.05 -12.91 8.60
C GLY A 41 4.42 -13.42 7.30
N GLY A 42 5.22 -13.50 6.24
CA GLY A 42 4.76 -13.87 4.90
C GLY A 42 5.40 -13.02 3.80
N VAL A 43 4.82 -13.08 2.61
CA VAL A 43 5.34 -12.40 1.42
C VAL A 43 4.95 -10.92 1.46
N GLU A 44 5.95 -10.06 1.34
CA GLU A 44 5.78 -8.62 1.18
C GLU A 44 5.08 -8.30 -0.15
N TRP A 45 4.27 -7.24 -0.16
CA TRP A 45 3.58 -6.81 -1.38
C TRP A 45 3.60 -5.30 -1.55
N LEU A 46 3.35 -4.90 -2.79
CA LEU A 46 3.22 -3.52 -3.20
C LEU A 46 1.74 -3.15 -3.30
N ALA A 47 1.41 -1.96 -2.83
CA ALA A 47 0.08 -1.37 -2.97
C ALA A 47 0.18 0.10 -3.38
N ASP A 48 -0.89 0.64 -3.96
CA ASP A 48 -0.95 2.07 -4.24
C ASP A 48 -1.04 2.84 -2.90
N ALA A 49 -0.08 3.73 -2.64
CA ALA A 49 -0.01 4.42 -1.36
C ALA A 49 -1.22 5.34 -1.11
N THR A 50 -1.89 5.79 -2.18
CA THR A 50 -3.05 6.68 -2.08
C THR A 50 -4.34 5.95 -1.72
N THR A 51 -4.38 4.62 -1.86
CA THR A 51 -5.57 3.82 -1.55
C THR A 51 -5.48 3.14 -0.19
N LEU A 52 -4.30 3.15 0.45
CA LEU A 52 -4.11 2.55 1.76
C LEU A 52 -4.84 3.33 2.85
N GLN A 53 -5.48 2.58 3.73
CA GLN A 53 -6.25 3.14 4.85
C GLN A 53 -5.57 2.80 6.16
N HIS A 54 -5.69 3.70 7.14
CA HIS A 54 -5.33 3.36 8.51
C HIS A 54 -6.34 2.31 9.02
N PRO A 55 -5.90 1.20 9.63
CA PRO A 55 -6.81 0.13 10.05
C PRO A 55 -7.86 0.61 11.05
N ASP A 56 -7.53 1.65 11.83
CA ASP A 56 -8.45 2.30 12.77
C ASP A 56 -9.63 3.00 12.06
N THR A 57 -9.39 3.55 10.87
CA THR A 57 -10.43 4.23 10.07
C THR A 57 -11.34 3.25 9.33
N ALA A 58 -10.87 2.02 9.08
CA ALA A 58 -11.68 0.97 8.46
C ALA A 58 -12.73 0.36 9.41
N LEU A 59 -12.58 0.59 10.73
CA LEU A 59 -13.42 0.01 11.78
C LEU A 59 -14.53 0.95 12.29
N LEU A 60 -14.59 2.20 11.83
CA LEU A 60 -15.65 3.13 12.18
C LEU A 60 -16.79 3.05 11.13
N PRO A 61 -17.98 2.50 11.48
CA PRO A 61 -19.15 2.71 10.64
C PRO A 61 -19.50 4.21 10.60
N PRO A 62 -20.07 4.71 9.48
CA PRO A 62 -20.50 6.10 9.40
C PRO A 62 -21.59 6.41 10.46
N PRO A 63 -21.67 7.66 10.93
CA PRO A 63 -22.65 8.09 11.94
C PRO A 63 -24.10 8.00 11.44
#